data_AF-A0A3D1E4Q0-F1
#
_entry.id   AF-A0A3D1E4Q0-F1
#
_cell.length_a   1.000
_cell.length_b   1.000
_cell.length_c   1.000
_cell.angle_alpha   90.00
_cell.angle_beta   90.00
_cell.angle_gamma   90.00
#
_symmetry.space_group_name_H-M   'P 1'
#
loop_
_entity.id
_entity.type
_entity.pdbx_description
1 polymer ?
#
loop_
_entity_poly.entity_id
_entity_poly.type
_entity_poly.pdbx_seq_one_letter_code
_entity_poly.pdbx_strand_id
1 'polypeptide(L)'
;MDPDPSNISQSVWWLLTHDFNLVKVGVLFLLLFCSALISGAEVAFFGLSPLEISQLKETKKQRSEWVLTILQKPKRLLATILIANNAVNIGIVLLFSNLGDVFLSGTKLLVWGFIDLKFLIEVVLVTFLILMFGEILPKVYANRNR
;
A
#
# COMPACT_ATOMS: atom_id res chain seq x y z
N MET A 1 48.08 -5.01 15.25
CA MET A 1 47.10 -6.11 15.20
C MET A 1 46.28 -5.85 13.96
N ASP A 2 46.56 -6.56 12.86
CA ASP A 2 45.79 -6.40 11.63
C ASP A 2 44.35 -6.86 11.87
N PRO A 3 43.33 -6.08 11.45
CA PRO A 3 41.95 -6.50 11.59
C PRO A 3 41.71 -7.72 10.70
N ASP A 4 41.15 -8.78 11.29
CA ASP A 4 40.78 -9.99 10.56
C ASP A 4 39.89 -9.65 9.34
N PRO A 5 40.14 -10.24 8.16
CA PRO A 5 39.39 -9.95 6.93
C PRO A 5 37.88 -10.26 7.04
N SER A 6 37.48 -11.08 8.01
CA SER A 6 36.07 -11.36 8.34
C SER A 6 35.33 -10.16 8.94
N ASN A 7 36.01 -9.25 9.66
CA ASN A 7 35.38 -8.04 10.22
C ASN A 7 35.12 -6.99 9.13
N ILE A 8 35.96 -6.94 8.09
CA ILE A 8 35.81 -6.02 6.95
C ILE A 8 34.62 -6.45 6.09
N SER A 9 34.47 -7.75 5.82
CA SER A 9 33.31 -8.24 5.07
C SER A 9 32.00 -8.04 5.83
N GLN A 10 31.99 -8.23 7.16
CA GLN A 10 30.82 -7.98 8.00
C GLN A 10 30.43 -6.50 8.07
N SER A 11 31.40 -5.59 8.20
CA SER A 11 31.14 -4.14 8.24
C SER A 11 30.67 -3.59 6.90
N VAL A 12 31.21 -4.08 5.78
CA VAL A 12 30.72 -3.73 4.42
C VAL A 12 29.30 -4.27 4.20
N TRP A 13 29.00 -5.50 4.63
CA TRP A 13 27.65 -6.05 4.59
C TRP A 13 26.67 -5.24 5.44
N TRP A 14 27.09 -4.81 6.64
CA TRP A 14 26.26 -4.01 7.53
C TRP A 14 25.93 -2.63 6.92
N LEU A 15 26.91 -1.95 6.32
CA LEU A 15 26.73 -0.67 5.63
C LEU A 15 25.80 -0.81 4.42
N LEU A 16 26.07 -1.79 3.54
CA LEU A 16 25.23 -2.01 2.36
C LEU A 16 23.79 -2.34 2.75
N THR A 17 23.57 -3.25 3.72
CA THR A 17 22.21 -3.68 4.10
C THR A 17 21.40 -2.63 4.85
N HIS A 18 22.02 -1.77 5.66
CA HIS A 18 21.32 -0.71 6.39
C HIS A 18 20.66 0.31 5.45
N ASP A 19 21.38 0.76 4.42
CA ASP A 19 20.85 1.72 3.45
C ASP A 19 19.66 1.14 2.67
N PHE A 20 19.74 -0.15 2.26
CA PHE A 20 18.63 -0.80 1.55
C PHE A 20 17.37 -0.95 2.40
N ASN A 21 17.50 -1.17 3.72
CA ASN A 21 16.33 -1.34 4.60
C ASN A 21 15.58 -0.02 4.83
N LEU A 22 16.29 1.10 4.97
CA LEU A 22 15.66 2.42 5.07
C LEU A 22 14.88 2.76 3.79
N VAL A 23 15.45 2.46 2.63
CA VAL A 23 14.77 2.63 1.33
C VAL A 23 13.49 1.79 1.27
N LYS A 24 13.54 0.51 1.68
CA LYS A 24 12.35 -0.36 1.72
C LYS A 24 11.24 0.22 2.60
N VAL A 25 11.57 0.72 3.79
CA VAL A 25 10.59 1.36 4.68
C VAL A 25 9.96 2.59 3.99
N GLY A 26 10.77 3.42 3.32
CA GLY A 26 10.25 4.53 2.52
C GLY A 26 9.30 4.08 1.40
N VAL A 27 9.65 3.01 0.68
CA VAL A 27 8.79 2.41 -0.35
C VAL A 27 7.50 1.84 0.24
N LEU A 28 7.54 1.26 1.45
CA LEU A 28 6.34 0.78 2.15
C LEU A 28 5.33 1.90 2.38
N PHE A 29 5.79 3.04 2.92
CA PHE A 29 4.94 4.21 3.14
C PHE A 29 4.39 4.78 1.83
N LEU A 30 5.22 4.82 0.78
CA LEU A 30 4.76 5.22 -0.56
C LEU A 30 3.67 4.30 -1.09
N LEU A 31 3.82 2.98 -0.93
CA LEU A 31 2.82 2.01 -1.37
C LEU A 31 1.52 2.13 -0.57
N LEU A 32 1.58 2.31 0.76
CA LEU A 32 0.40 2.55 1.60
C LEU A 32 -0.33 3.83 1.16
N PHE A 33 0.41 4.90 0.85
CA PHE A 33 -0.16 6.13 0.31
C PHE A 33 -0.81 5.92 -1.08
N CYS A 34 -0.17 5.17 -1.97
CA CYS A 34 -0.76 4.79 -3.25
C CYS A 34 -2.06 3.98 -3.07
N SER A 35 -2.07 2.98 -2.18
CA SER A 35 -3.27 2.20 -1.84
C SER A 35 -4.39 3.12 -1.37
N ALA A 36 -4.07 4.08 -0.49
CA ALA A 36 -5.02 5.08 0.01
C ALA A 36 -5.62 5.95 -1.10
N LEU A 37 -4.78 6.44 -2.03
CA LEU A 37 -5.23 7.24 -3.16
C LEU A 37 -6.12 6.44 -4.12
N ILE A 38 -5.79 5.17 -4.39
CA ILE A 38 -6.58 4.31 -5.27
C ILE A 38 -7.96 4.04 -4.66
N SER A 39 -8.00 3.68 -3.38
CA SER A 39 -9.26 3.50 -2.64
C SER A 39 -10.09 4.79 -2.55
N GLY A 40 -9.44 5.94 -2.35
CA GLY A 40 -10.10 7.24 -2.37
C GLY A 40 -10.67 7.60 -3.74
N ALA A 41 -9.95 7.29 -4.83
CA ALA A 41 -10.40 7.51 -6.19
C ALA A 41 -11.65 6.67 -6.52
N GLU A 42 -11.73 5.43 -6.04
CA GLU A 42 -12.94 4.60 -6.14
C GLU A 42 -14.17 5.35 -5.62
N VAL A 43 -14.09 5.84 -4.38
CA VAL A 43 -15.20 6.56 -3.73
C VAL A 43 -15.47 7.89 -4.42
N ALA A 44 -14.45 8.61 -4.88
CA ALA A 44 -14.63 9.88 -5.58
C ALA A 44 -15.34 9.71 -6.94
N PHE A 45 -14.96 8.71 -7.75
CA PHE A 45 -15.58 8.50 -9.06
C PHE A 45 -16.98 7.90 -8.96
N PHE A 46 -17.17 6.89 -8.10
CA PHE A 46 -18.47 6.21 -7.96
C PHE A 46 -19.39 6.88 -6.93
N GLY A 47 -18.89 7.88 -6.21
CA GLY A 47 -19.65 8.71 -5.29
C GLY A 47 -20.32 9.93 -5.92
N LEU A 48 -20.18 10.20 -7.22
CA LEU A 48 -20.88 11.33 -7.83
C LEU A 48 -22.38 11.04 -7.97
N SER A 49 -23.20 11.98 -7.49
CA SER A 49 -24.65 11.97 -7.66
C SER A 49 -25.05 12.35 -9.10
N PRO A 50 -26.26 11.98 -9.55
CA PRO A 50 -26.76 12.36 -10.87
C PRO A 50 -26.75 13.89 -11.10
N LEU A 51 -27.00 14.66 -10.03
CA LEU A 51 -26.99 16.12 -10.07
C LEU A 51 -25.57 16.68 -10.31
N GLU A 52 -24.56 16.16 -9.61
CA GLU A 52 -23.17 16.55 -9.81
C GLU A 52 -22.68 16.20 -11.22
N ILE A 53 -23.09 15.04 -11.74
CA ILE A 53 -22.80 14.64 -13.13
C ILE A 53 -23.45 15.61 -14.12
N SER A 54 -24.68 16.07 -13.89
CA SER A 54 -25.29 17.10 -14.74
C SER A 54 -24.56 18.43 -14.67
N GLN A 55 -24.15 18.88 -13.47
CA GLN A 55 -23.40 20.12 -13.29
C GLN A 55 -22.01 20.06 -13.98
N LEU A 56 -21.34 18.91 -13.91
CA LEU A 56 -20.07 18.66 -14.62
C LEU A 56 -20.22 18.86 -16.14
N LYS A 57 -21.35 18.44 -16.73
CA LYS A 57 -21.65 18.62 -18.16
C LYS A 57 -21.88 20.08 -18.53
N GLU A 58 -22.48 20.87 -17.64
CA GLU A 58 -22.78 22.28 -17.89
C GLU A 58 -21.54 23.18 -17.74
N THR A 59 -20.61 22.81 -16.86
CA THR A 59 -19.45 23.66 -16.50
C THR A 59 -18.45 23.86 -17.65
N LYS A 60 -18.48 23.02 -18.72
CA LYS A 60 -17.60 23.06 -19.92
C LYS A 60 -16.10 23.23 -19.65
N LYS A 61 -15.62 22.87 -18.45
CA LYS A 61 -14.19 22.88 -18.12
C LYS A 61 -13.53 21.62 -18.66
N GLN A 62 -12.30 21.75 -19.16
CA GLN A 62 -11.53 20.63 -19.70
C GLN A 62 -11.45 19.46 -18.71
N ARG A 63 -11.25 19.73 -17.40
CA ARG A 63 -11.20 18.69 -16.35
C ARG A 63 -12.53 17.93 -16.20
N SER A 64 -13.66 18.61 -16.34
CA SER A 64 -14.99 17.99 -16.24
C SER A 64 -15.23 17.01 -17.39
N GLU A 65 -14.81 17.37 -18.61
CA GLU A 65 -14.89 16.50 -19.78
C GLU A 65 -14.08 15.21 -19.61
N TRP A 66 -12.88 15.30 -19.01
CA TRP A 66 -12.05 14.13 -18.70
C TRP A 66 -12.75 13.18 -17.72
N VAL A 67 -13.31 13.71 -16.62
CA VAL A 67 -14.04 12.92 -15.63
C VAL A 67 -15.25 12.23 -16.26
N LEU A 68 -16.04 12.96 -17.05
CA LEU A 68 -17.20 12.41 -17.75
C LEU A 68 -16.82 11.31 -18.75
N THR A 69 -15.73 11.49 -19.49
CA THR A 69 -15.22 10.50 -20.44
C THR A 69 -14.80 9.20 -19.74
N ILE A 70 -14.16 9.29 -18.57
CA ILE A 70 -13.78 8.12 -17.77
C ILE A 70 -15.04 7.41 -17.25
N LEU A 71 -16.03 8.17 -16.77
CA LEU A 71 -17.30 7.64 -16.24
C LEU A 71 -18.20 6.99 -17.30
N GLN A 72 -17.99 7.25 -18.60
CA GLN A 72 -18.69 6.54 -19.68
C GLN A 72 -18.33 5.04 -19.75
N LYS A 73 -17.18 4.64 -19.17
CA LYS A 73 -16.72 3.24 -19.14
C LYS A 73 -16.55 2.74 -17.70
N PRO A 74 -17.62 2.73 -16.88
CA PRO A 74 -17.52 2.51 -15.44
C PRO A 74 -16.99 1.11 -15.10
N LYS A 75 -17.34 0.09 -15.89
CA LYS A 75 -16.81 -1.28 -15.70
C LYS A 75 -15.29 -1.35 -15.87
N ARG A 76 -14.76 -0.65 -16.88
CA ARG A 76 -13.30 -0.61 -17.15
C ARG A 76 -12.58 0.17 -16.06
N LEU A 77 -13.15 1.28 -15.61
CA LEU A 77 -12.63 2.07 -14.49
C LEU A 77 -12.55 1.22 -13.23
N LEU A 78 -13.65 0.59 -12.82
CA LEU A 78 -13.71 -0.24 -11.63
C LEU A 78 -12.69 -1.38 -11.68
N ALA A 79 -12.60 -2.09 -12.83
CA ALA A 79 -11.62 -3.16 -13.01
C ALA A 79 -10.18 -2.65 -12.87
N THR A 80 -9.88 -1.48 -13.43
CA THR A 80 -8.52 -0.88 -13.35
C THR A 80 -8.17 -0.50 -11.91
N ILE A 81 -9.11 0.12 -11.17
CA ILE A 81 -8.93 0.48 -9.76
C ILE A 81 -8.71 -0.78 -8.91
N LEU A 82 -9.53 -1.81 -9.12
CA LEU A 82 -9.45 -3.05 -8.34
C LEU A 82 -8.12 -3.78 -8.59
N ILE A 83 -7.68 -3.87 -9.85
CA ILE A 83 -6.39 -4.46 -10.21
C ILE A 83 -5.24 -3.66 -9.59
N ALA A 84 -5.27 -2.33 -9.69
CA ALA A 84 -4.24 -1.47 -9.13
C ALA A 84 -4.17 -1.58 -7.58
N ASN A 85 -5.31 -1.58 -6.91
CA ASN A 85 -5.39 -1.74 -5.45
C ASN A 85 -4.80 -3.08 -5.01
N ASN A 86 -5.22 -4.16 -5.66
CA ASN A 86 -4.74 -5.51 -5.35
C ASN A 86 -3.24 -5.65 -5.64
N ALA A 87 -2.73 -5.09 -6.73
CA ALA A 87 -1.32 -5.12 -7.06
C ALA A 87 -0.47 -4.38 -6.00
N VAL A 88 -0.90 -3.19 -5.58
CA VAL A 88 -0.24 -2.42 -4.53
C VAL A 88 -0.29 -3.17 -3.19
N ASN A 89 -1.43 -3.72 -2.81
CA ASN A 89 -1.60 -4.48 -1.56
C ASN A 89 -0.70 -5.72 -1.53
N ILE A 90 -0.59 -6.47 -2.63
CA ILE A 90 0.35 -7.60 -2.73
C ILE A 90 1.80 -7.10 -2.59
N GLY A 91 2.15 -5.98 -3.23
CA GLY A 91 3.47 -5.35 -3.07
C GLY A 91 3.78 -4.98 -1.62
N ILE A 92 2.81 -4.42 -0.89
CA ILE A 92 2.93 -4.11 0.55
C ILE A 92 3.18 -5.39 1.35
N VAL A 93 2.40 -6.46 1.12
CA VAL A 93 2.56 -7.74 1.83
C VAL A 93 3.95 -8.34 1.60
N LEU A 94 4.41 -8.38 0.36
CA LEU A 94 5.73 -8.94 0.01
C LEU A 94 6.87 -8.12 0.62
N LEU A 95 6.80 -6.80 0.53
CA LEU A 95 7.83 -5.91 1.07
C LEU A 95 7.83 -5.92 2.60
N PHE A 96 6.66 -5.97 3.22
CA PHE A 96 6.51 -6.07 4.67
C PHE A 96 7.06 -7.40 5.20
N SER A 97 6.76 -8.52 4.54
CA SER A 97 7.31 -9.83 4.91
C SER A 97 8.84 -9.83 4.83
N ASN A 98 9.43 -9.23 3.78
CA ASN A 98 10.88 -9.11 3.67
C ASN A 98 11.51 -8.24 4.78
N LEU A 99 10.82 -7.19 5.22
CA LEU A 99 11.26 -6.38 6.36
C LEU A 99 11.12 -7.11 7.69
N GLY A 100 10.07 -7.92 7.85
CA GLY A 100 9.83 -8.74 9.04
C GLY A 100 10.96 -9.73 9.34
N ASP A 101 11.62 -10.26 8.30
CA ASP A 101 12.82 -11.09 8.44
C ASP A 101 14.00 -10.38 9.13
N VAL A 102 14.12 -9.07 8.94
CA VAL A 102 15.19 -8.25 9.53
C VAL A 102 14.82 -7.74 10.92
N PHE A 103 13.55 -7.38 11.16
CA PHE A 103 13.13 -6.79 12.44
C PHE A 103 12.75 -7.82 13.51
N LEU A 104 12.29 -9.01 13.10
CA LEU A 104 11.81 -10.06 14.01
C LEU A 104 12.77 -11.26 14.04
N SER A 105 14.05 -11.04 13.71
CA SER A 105 15.10 -12.06 13.75
C SER A 105 15.35 -12.48 15.20
N GLY A 106 14.76 -13.60 15.64
CA GLY A 106 15.06 -14.17 16.97
C GLY A 106 13.89 -14.85 17.67
N THR A 107 12.65 -14.57 17.30
CA THR A 107 11.46 -15.19 17.90
C THR A 107 11.04 -16.44 17.13
N LYS A 108 11.73 -17.56 17.38
CA LYS A 108 11.28 -18.90 16.93
C LYS A 108 10.29 -19.50 17.93
N LEU A 109 9.14 -18.84 18.09
CA LEU A 109 8.04 -19.39 18.89
C LEU A 109 7.02 -20.04 17.96
N LEU A 110 6.86 -21.36 18.10
CA LEU A 110 5.89 -22.14 17.35
C LEU A 110 4.53 -22.12 18.06
N VAL A 111 3.49 -21.72 17.34
CA VAL A 111 2.09 -21.90 17.71
C VAL A 111 1.64 -23.25 17.17
N TRP A 112 0.96 -24.03 18.01
CA TRP A 112 0.42 -25.36 17.65
C TRP A 112 1.47 -26.35 17.12
N GLY A 113 2.75 -26.10 17.37
CA GLY A 113 3.86 -26.97 16.98
C GLY A 113 4.29 -26.90 15.51
N PHE A 114 3.60 -26.12 14.65
CA PHE A 114 3.93 -26.04 13.22
C PHE A 114 3.77 -24.64 12.59
N ILE A 115 3.17 -23.67 13.28
CA ILE A 115 2.98 -22.30 12.76
C ILE A 115 3.97 -21.36 13.44
N ASP A 116 4.76 -20.62 12.67
CA ASP A 116 5.59 -19.56 13.25
C ASP A 116 4.71 -18.41 13.75
N LEU A 117 4.75 -18.12 15.06
CA LEU A 117 4.00 -17.00 15.65
C LEU A 117 4.32 -15.68 14.95
N LYS A 118 5.59 -15.52 14.54
CA LYS A 118 6.07 -14.38 13.77
C LYS A 118 5.23 -14.17 12.50
N PHE A 119 5.03 -15.22 11.71
CA PHE A 119 4.24 -15.15 10.48
C PHE A 119 2.79 -14.73 10.76
N LEU A 120 2.19 -15.27 11.82
CA LEU A 120 0.82 -14.90 12.21
C LEU A 120 0.71 -13.41 12.57
N ILE A 121 1.65 -12.90 13.37
CA ILE A 121 1.72 -11.49 13.74
C ILE A 121 1.91 -10.61 12.51
N GLU A 122 2.82 -10.99 11.59
CA GLU A 122 3.07 -10.25 10.36
C GLU A 122 1.82 -10.13 9.49
N VAL A 123 1.12 -11.25 9.24
CA VAL A 123 -0.10 -11.27 8.42
C VAL A 123 -1.19 -10.40 9.04
N VAL A 124 -1.42 -10.51 10.35
CA VAL A 124 -2.43 -9.69 11.05
C VAL A 124 -2.05 -8.21 10.99
N LEU A 125 -0.79 -7.88 11.25
CA LEU A 125 -0.33 -6.50 11.32
C LEU A 125 -0.33 -5.83 9.94
N VAL A 126 0.16 -6.50 8.90
CA VAL A 126 0.14 -5.92 7.54
C VAL A 126 -1.27 -5.75 7.02
N THR A 127 -2.15 -6.71 7.28
CA THR A 127 -3.56 -6.62 6.88
C THR A 127 -4.25 -5.47 7.61
N PHE A 128 -3.98 -5.29 8.91
CA PHE A 128 -4.46 -4.16 9.66
C PHE A 128 -3.95 -2.83 9.09
N LEU A 129 -2.66 -2.72 8.73
CA LEU A 129 -2.10 -1.50 8.14
C LEU A 129 -2.74 -1.18 6.78
N ILE A 130 -2.92 -2.17 5.91
CA ILE A 130 -3.58 -2.01 4.61
C ILE A 130 -5.03 -1.58 4.81
N LEU A 131 -5.78 -2.27 5.68
CA LEU A 131 -7.18 -1.93 5.93
C LEU A 131 -7.33 -0.55 6.55
N MET A 132 -6.51 -0.22 7.54
CA MET A 132 -6.60 1.07 8.22
C MET A 132 -6.21 2.21 7.29
N PHE A 133 -5.00 2.17 6.72
CA PHE A 133 -4.45 3.30 5.96
C PHE A 133 -4.78 3.26 4.47
N GLY A 134 -4.83 2.08 3.86
CA GLY A 134 -5.02 1.90 2.42
C GLY A 134 -6.48 1.84 1.99
N GLU A 135 -7.40 1.37 2.84
CA GLU A 135 -8.78 1.11 2.43
C GLU A 135 -9.84 1.86 3.24
N ILE A 136 -9.94 1.64 4.56
CA ILE A 136 -11.04 2.12 5.39
C ILE A 136 -10.96 3.62 5.62
N LEU A 137 -9.83 4.14 6.13
CA LEU A 137 -9.70 5.58 6.42
C LEU A 137 -9.89 6.46 5.17
N PRO A 138 -9.27 6.15 4.01
CA PRO A 138 -9.43 6.95 2.80
C PRO A 138 -10.87 6.94 2.29
N LYS A 139 -11.54 5.79 2.33
CA LYS A 139 -12.94 5.66 1.89
C LYS A 139 -13.89 6.45 2.79
N VAL A 140 -13.68 6.40 4.11
CA VAL A 140 -14.46 7.19 5.08
C VAL A 140 -14.23 8.69 4.87
N TYR A 141 -12.99 9.12 4.67
CA TYR A 141 -12.66 10.52 4.42
C TYR A 141 -13.29 11.04 3.12
N ALA A 142 -13.12 10.31 2.02
CA ALA A 142 -13.68 10.68 0.72
C ALA A 142 -15.21 10.77 0.75
N ASN A 143 -15.88 9.87 1.50
CA ASN A 143 -17.34 9.92 1.64
C ASN A 143 -17.83 11.10 2.51
N ARG A 144 -17.00 11.60 3.44
CA ARG A 144 -17.36 12.70 4.35
C ARG A 144 -17.09 14.08 3.75
N ASN A 145 -16.14 14.19 2.82
CA ASN A 145 -15.81 15.42 2.09
C ASN A 145 -16.45 15.44 0.68
N ARG A 146 -17.69 14.95 0.58
CA ARG A 146 -18.53 15.09 -0.61
C ARG A 146 -19.00 16.54 -0.75
#